data_AF-A0A9J7X3U0-F1
#
_entry.id   AF-A0A9J7X3U0-F1
#
_cell.length_a   1.000
_cell.length_b   1.000
_cell.length_c   1.000
_cell.angle_alpha   90.00
_cell.angle_beta   90.00
_cell.angle_gamma   90.00
#
_symmetry.space_group_name_H-M   'P 1'
#
loop_
_entity.id
_entity.type
_entity.pdbx_description
1 polymer ?
#
loop_
_entity_poly.entity_id
_entity_poly.type
_entity_poly.pdbx_seq_one_letter_code
_entity_poly.pdbx_strand_id
1 'polypeptide(L)'
;MDLSDALDFPQQNNQQAGGAVWPGQPANPTWPGQPVNPTWPGQPANPTWPGQPANPTCPGQPANPTWPGQPANPTWPAQPNQPAWPGQPGQPTAPGWPGPAPQTSPRALTVPFDLPLQSGIYNKMLITIAGEIKLNANNFTVNFKRGSDIAFHLNPRFNEGGRQVIVRNSMIGNQWGREERELPSFPFVPGKPFELKILCTDTEFKVAVNKSHLLEYKHRIRELNQIRDLSVYGDVTLSSVNVETLQ
;
A
#
# COMPACT_ATOMS: atom_id res chain seq x y z
N MET A 1 -10.35 21.32 -21.56
CA MET A 1 -11.18 20.35 -20.83
C MET A 1 -10.46 20.11 -19.54
N ASP A 2 -10.83 20.95 -18.59
CA ASP A 2 -10.23 21.08 -17.27
C ASP A 2 -10.82 20.02 -16.34
N LEU A 3 -10.14 19.65 -15.26
CA LEU A 3 -10.56 18.57 -14.36
C LEU A 3 -11.79 18.92 -13.52
N SER A 4 -12.16 20.21 -13.46
CA SER A 4 -13.48 20.65 -13.01
C SER A 4 -14.61 20.09 -13.88
N ASP A 5 -14.39 19.94 -15.19
CA ASP A 5 -15.42 19.49 -16.14
C ASP A 5 -15.71 17.98 -16.01
N ALA A 6 -14.77 17.19 -15.49
CA ALA A 6 -14.89 15.74 -15.35
C ALA A 6 -15.52 15.30 -14.02
N LEU A 7 -15.65 16.21 -13.05
CA LEU A 7 -16.22 15.94 -11.71
C LEU A 7 -17.52 16.71 -11.45
N ASP A 8 -18.00 17.51 -12.41
CA ASP A 8 -19.33 18.13 -12.35
C ASP A 8 -20.40 17.07 -12.67
N PHE A 9 -20.95 16.43 -11.64
CA PHE A 9 -22.02 15.44 -11.79
C PHE A 9 -23.38 16.07 -11.50
N PRO A 10 -24.37 15.88 -12.40
CA PRO A 10 -25.74 16.34 -12.16
C PRO A 10 -26.37 15.56 -11.00
N GLN A 11 -26.92 16.29 -10.03
CA GLN A 11 -27.82 15.73 -9.03
C GLN A 11 -29.08 15.20 -9.73
N GLN A 12 -29.24 13.87 -9.79
CA GLN A 12 -30.52 13.26 -10.12
C GLN A 12 -31.48 13.48 -8.95
N ASN A 13 -32.36 14.47 -9.14
CA ASN A 13 -33.46 14.80 -8.26
C ASN A 13 -34.46 13.63 -8.25
N ASN A 14 -34.57 12.93 -7.12
CA ASN A 14 -35.52 11.85 -6.92
C ASN A 14 -36.72 12.42 -6.14
N GLN A 15 -37.83 12.69 -6.85
CA GLN A 15 -39.14 12.93 -6.24
C GLN A 15 -40.12 11.85 -6.68
N GLN A 16 -40.94 11.45 -5.71
CA GLN A 16 -41.61 10.17 -5.57
C GLN A 16 -43.12 10.28 -5.84
N ALA A 17 -43.69 9.14 -6.23
CA ALA A 17 -45.00 8.60 -5.84
C ALA A 17 -46.24 8.78 -6.74
N GLY A 18 -46.93 7.63 -6.90
CA GLY A 18 -48.33 7.45 -7.33
C GLY A 18 -48.44 6.38 -8.42
N GLY A 19 -49.14 5.25 -8.32
CA GLY A 19 -50.00 4.63 -7.31
C GLY A 19 -50.82 3.52 -8.00
N ALA A 20 -50.93 2.35 -7.34
CA ALA A 20 -51.87 1.22 -7.59
C ALA A 20 -51.76 0.48 -8.96
N VAL A 21 -52.08 -0.80 -9.19
CA VAL A 21 -52.97 -1.83 -8.59
C VAL A 21 -52.41 -3.23 -8.95
N TRP A 22 -52.58 -4.24 -8.08
CA TRP A 22 -52.25 -5.66 -8.32
C TRP A 22 -53.26 -6.35 -9.26
N PRO A 23 -52.84 -7.36 -10.07
CA PRO A 23 -53.45 -8.68 -9.88
C PRO A 23 -52.52 -9.89 -10.12
N GLY A 24 -52.78 -11.00 -9.39
CA GLY A 24 -52.57 -12.38 -9.84
C GLY A 24 -51.25 -13.07 -9.46
N GLN A 25 -51.27 -13.91 -8.41
CA GLN A 25 -50.25 -14.93 -8.18
C GLN A 25 -50.42 -16.13 -9.13
N PRO A 26 -49.37 -16.60 -9.81
CA PRO A 26 -49.28 -17.98 -10.28
C PRO A 26 -48.75 -18.89 -9.17
N ALA A 27 -49.22 -20.14 -9.15
CA ALA A 27 -48.88 -21.16 -8.17
C ALA A 27 -47.38 -21.53 -8.17
N ASN A 28 -46.87 -21.88 -6.98
CA ASN A 28 -45.49 -22.24 -6.71
C ASN A 28 -45.15 -23.64 -7.30
N PRO A 29 -44.09 -23.81 -8.12
CA PRO A 29 -43.67 -25.14 -8.54
C PRO A 29 -43.05 -25.90 -7.36
N THR A 30 -43.41 -27.18 -7.23
CA THR A 30 -42.86 -28.11 -6.24
C THR A 30 -41.39 -28.41 -6.54
N TRP A 31 -40.54 -28.19 -5.54
CA TRP A 31 -39.11 -28.54 -5.58
C TRP A 31 -38.92 -30.06 -5.74
N PRO A 32 -37.95 -30.53 -6.56
CA PRO A 32 -37.55 -31.93 -6.52
C PRO A 32 -36.85 -32.23 -5.18
N GLY A 33 -37.10 -33.44 -4.65
CA GLY A 33 -36.59 -33.90 -3.36
C GLY A 33 -35.05 -33.87 -3.25
N GLN A 34 -34.57 -33.73 -2.02
CA GLN A 34 -33.13 -33.63 -1.72
C GLN A 34 -32.35 -34.89 -2.15
N PRO A 35 -31.13 -34.74 -2.70
CA PRO A 35 -30.27 -35.88 -2.95
C PRO A 35 -29.83 -36.54 -1.63
N VAL A 36 -29.81 -37.87 -1.61
CA VAL A 36 -29.28 -38.66 -0.49
C VAL A 36 -27.77 -38.44 -0.35
N ASN A 37 -27.33 -38.24 0.89
CA ASN A 37 -25.95 -37.94 1.24
C ASN A 37 -25.06 -39.20 1.01
N PRO A 38 -23.97 -39.12 0.23
CA PRO A 38 -23.06 -40.25 0.09
C PRO A 38 -22.35 -40.54 1.42
N THR A 39 -22.23 -41.83 1.75
CA THR A 39 -21.47 -42.30 2.90
C THR A 39 -19.98 -42.06 2.67
N TRP A 40 -19.32 -41.39 3.62
CA TRP A 40 -17.89 -41.13 3.60
C TRP A 40 -17.09 -42.44 3.56
N PRO A 41 -16.00 -42.53 2.78
CA PRO A 41 -15.07 -43.65 2.92
C PRO A 41 -14.40 -43.59 4.29
N GLY A 42 -14.22 -44.77 4.91
CA GLY A 42 -13.61 -44.91 6.24
C GLY A 42 -12.21 -44.30 6.31
N GLN A 43 -11.86 -43.77 7.48
CA GLN A 43 -10.55 -43.14 7.71
C GLN A 43 -9.40 -44.13 7.47
N PRO A 44 -8.30 -43.70 6.81
CA PRO A 44 -7.07 -44.49 6.73
C PRO A 44 -6.50 -44.76 8.13
N ALA A 45 -5.89 -45.93 8.31
CA ALA A 45 -5.18 -46.27 9.54
C ALA A 45 -4.03 -45.30 9.81
N ASN A 46 -3.84 -44.96 11.09
CA ASN A 46 -2.82 -44.02 11.55
C ASN A 46 -1.41 -44.61 11.31
N PRO A 47 -0.47 -43.87 10.70
CA PRO A 47 0.88 -44.39 10.48
C PRO A 47 1.60 -44.62 11.82
N THR A 48 2.32 -45.73 11.91
CA THR A 48 3.16 -46.05 13.06
C THR A 48 4.37 -45.11 13.09
N TRP A 49 4.60 -44.49 14.26
CA TRP A 49 5.75 -43.63 14.49
C TRP A 49 7.07 -44.36 14.23
N PRO A 50 8.07 -43.72 13.59
CA PRO A 50 9.42 -44.28 13.53
C PRO A 50 10.01 -44.36 14.96
N GLY A 51 10.79 -45.42 15.20
CA GLY A 51 11.44 -45.67 16.48
C GLY A 51 12.37 -44.53 16.92
N GLN A 52 12.57 -44.40 18.23
CA GLN A 52 13.39 -43.34 18.82
C GLN A 52 14.83 -43.35 18.28
N PRO A 53 15.44 -42.18 18.00
CA PRO A 53 16.86 -42.09 17.69
C PRO A 53 17.71 -42.58 18.86
N ALA A 54 18.85 -43.20 18.56
CA ALA A 54 19.82 -43.59 19.58
C ALA A 54 20.37 -42.36 20.33
N ASN A 55 20.62 -42.53 21.62
CA ASN A 55 21.12 -41.48 22.50
C ASN A 55 22.54 -41.04 22.05
N PRO A 56 22.82 -39.74 21.90
CA PRO A 56 24.16 -39.29 21.57
C PRO A 56 25.14 -39.60 22.70
N THR A 57 26.28 -40.19 22.36
CA THR A 57 27.39 -40.41 23.28
C THR A 57 28.01 -39.07 23.69
N CYS A 58 28.40 -38.96 24.97
CA CYS A 58 29.05 -37.76 25.50
C CYS A 58 30.25 -37.33 24.63
N PRO A 59 30.36 -36.03 24.29
CA PRO A 59 31.62 -35.49 23.77
C PRO A 59 32.73 -35.69 24.81
N GLY A 60 33.92 -36.07 24.35
CA GLY A 60 35.11 -36.16 25.20
C GLY A 60 35.41 -34.82 25.89
N GLN A 61 36.01 -34.88 27.09
CA GLN A 61 36.35 -33.70 27.88
C GLN A 61 37.21 -32.70 27.08
N PRO A 62 36.97 -31.39 27.20
CA PRO A 62 37.87 -30.37 26.67
C PRO A 62 39.24 -30.46 27.33
N ALA A 63 40.31 -30.31 26.54
CA ALA A 63 41.65 -30.16 27.05
C ALA A 63 41.78 -28.90 27.92
N ASN A 64 42.57 -28.99 28.99
CA ASN A 64 42.80 -27.92 29.95
C ASN A 64 43.47 -26.71 29.27
N PRO A 65 42.96 -25.47 29.41
CA PRO A 65 43.58 -24.31 28.79
C PRO A 65 44.98 -24.05 29.37
N THR A 66 45.96 -23.91 28.50
CA THR A 66 47.30 -23.43 28.86
C THR A 66 47.22 -21.96 29.27
N TRP A 67 47.84 -21.63 30.40
CA TRP A 67 47.96 -20.26 30.90
C TRP A 67 48.54 -19.31 29.83
N PRO A 68 48.00 -18.09 29.67
CA PRO A 68 48.63 -17.10 28.80
C PRO A 68 49.98 -16.68 29.39
N GLY A 69 51.00 -16.55 28.53
CA GLY A 69 52.31 -16.03 28.90
C GLY A 69 52.23 -14.59 29.43
N GLN A 70 53.20 -14.20 30.25
CA GLN A 70 53.26 -12.86 30.86
C GLN A 70 53.22 -11.74 29.79
N PRO A 71 52.50 -10.64 30.03
CA PRO A 71 52.56 -9.47 29.17
C PRO A 71 53.97 -8.86 29.17
N ALA A 72 54.43 -8.43 27.99
CA ALA A 72 55.65 -7.64 27.88
C ALA A 72 55.49 -6.30 28.62
N ASN A 73 56.56 -5.88 29.30
CA ASN A 73 56.63 -4.63 30.05
C ASN A 73 56.40 -3.43 29.11
N PRO A 74 55.51 -2.47 29.42
CA PRO A 74 55.26 -1.34 28.54
C PRO A 74 56.53 -0.47 28.40
N THR A 75 56.91 -0.19 27.16
CA THR A 75 57.90 0.83 26.84
C THR A 75 57.34 2.21 27.15
N TRP A 76 58.12 3.04 27.83
CA TRP A 76 57.79 4.45 28.10
C TRP A 76 57.41 5.18 26.81
N PRO A 77 56.40 6.06 26.84
CA PRO A 77 56.05 6.86 25.66
C PRO A 77 57.18 7.83 25.32
N ALA A 78 57.42 8.00 24.02
CA ALA A 78 58.35 9.01 23.51
C ALA A 78 57.89 10.42 23.91
N GLN A 79 58.86 11.31 24.16
CA GLN A 79 58.59 12.72 24.48
C GLN A 79 57.74 13.39 23.38
N PRO A 80 56.74 14.21 23.72
CA PRO A 80 56.03 14.99 22.73
C PRO A 80 56.97 16.02 22.10
N ASN A 81 56.95 16.15 20.77
CA ASN A 81 57.57 17.28 20.09
C ASN A 81 56.90 18.59 20.52
N GLN A 82 57.69 19.66 20.67
CA GLN A 82 57.18 21.00 21.00
C GLN A 82 56.12 21.44 20.00
N PRO A 83 55.03 22.11 20.45
CA PRO A 83 54.05 22.66 19.53
C PRO A 83 54.66 23.77 18.69
N ALA A 84 54.43 23.71 17.38
CA ALA A 84 54.75 24.81 16.48
C ALA A 84 53.85 26.02 16.81
N TRP A 85 54.39 27.22 16.68
CA TRP A 85 53.64 28.47 16.81
C TRP A 85 52.43 28.48 15.86
N PRO A 86 51.27 28.98 16.27
CA PRO A 86 50.14 29.11 15.36
C PRO A 86 50.50 30.07 14.22
N GLY A 87 50.36 29.60 12.98
CA GLY A 87 50.44 30.45 11.79
C GLY A 87 49.35 31.52 11.84
N GLN A 88 49.64 32.71 11.28
CA GLN A 88 48.67 33.80 11.20
C GLN A 88 47.36 33.35 10.54
N PRO A 89 46.19 33.85 10.99
CA PRO A 89 44.94 33.60 10.28
C PRO A 89 45.03 34.13 8.84
N GLY A 90 44.77 33.25 7.87
CA GLY A 90 44.57 33.66 6.48
C GLY A 90 43.38 34.62 6.39
N GLN A 91 43.51 35.67 5.59
CA GLN A 91 42.42 36.61 5.35
C GLN A 91 41.19 35.87 4.79
N PRO A 92 39.95 36.23 5.20
CA PRO A 92 38.75 35.63 4.63
C PRO A 92 38.66 35.96 3.14
N THR A 93 38.71 34.95 2.28
CA THR A 93 38.26 35.07 0.89
C THR A 93 36.76 35.34 0.89
N ALA A 94 36.33 36.29 0.05
CA ALA A 94 34.93 36.66 -0.14
C ALA A 94 34.06 35.41 -0.41
N PRO A 95 32.77 35.41 -0.02
CA PRO A 95 31.88 34.29 -0.29
C PRO A 95 31.85 34.02 -1.80
N GLY A 96 32.31 32.84 -2.20
CA GLY A 96 32.10 32.35 -3.56
C GLY A 96 30.60 32.30 -3.82
N TRP A 97 30.17 32.86 -4.93
CA TRP A 97 28.82 32.66 -5.46
C TRP A 97 28.50 31.17 -5.41
N PRO A 98 27.31 30.75 -4.93
CA PRO A 98 26.91 29.36 -5.08
C PRO A 98 26.93 29.05 -6.58
N GLY A 99 27.83 28.15 -6.99
CA GLY A 99 27.83 27.61 -8.33
C GLY A 99 26.44 27.03 -8.65
N PRO A 100 26.07 26.91 -9.94
CA PRO A 100 24.80 26.33 -10.31
C PRO A 100 24.66 24.98 -9.60
N ALA A 101 23.57 24.82 -8.84
CA ALA A 101 23.27 23.58 -8.14
C ALA A 101 23.41 22.41 -9.13
N PRO A 102 23.98 21.26 -8.71
CA PRO A 102 23.99 20.07 -9.57
C PRO A 102 22.54 19.84 -10.01
N GLN A 103 22.31 19.90 -11.32
CA GLN A 103 21.01 19.59 -11.92
C GLN A 103 20.71 18.14 -11.57
N THR A 104 19.98 17.93 -10.48
CA THR A 104 19.48 16.62 -10.10
C THR A 104 18.55 16.20 -11.23
N SER A 105 18.98 15.22 -12.03
CA SER A 105 18.03 14.48 -12.87
C SER A 105 16.84 14.10 -11.98
N PRO A 106 15.59 14.31 -12.42
CA PRO A 106 14.43 14.02 -11.58
C PRO A 106 14.53 12.58 -11.09
N ARG A 107 14.54 12.41 -9.76
CA ARG A 107 14.65 11.10 -9.12
C ARG A 107 13.52 10.23 -9.65
N ALA A 108 13.87 9.13 -10.32
CA ALA A 108 12.89 8.18 -10.81
C ALA A 108 12.04 7.67 -9.64
N LEU A 109 10.71 7.68 -9.80
CA LEU A 109 9.80 7.16 -8.79
C LEU A 109 9.92 5.63 -8.75
N THR A 110 10.15 5.09 -7.56
CA THR A 110 10.26 3.64 -7.33
C THR A 110 9.01 3.10 -6.67
N VAL A 111 8.67 1.84 -6.97
CA VAL A 111 7.56 1.11 -6.34
C VAL A 111 8.16 -0.01 -5.47
N PRO A 112 7.83 -0.12 -4.16
CA PRO A 112 6.82 0.64 -3.43
C PRO A 112 7.16 2.14 -3.29
N PHE A 113 6.12 2.96 -3.33
CA PHE A 113 6.18 4.41 -3.21
C PHE A 113 5.38 4.85 -2.00
N ASP A 114 5.96 5.69 -1.16
CA ASP A 114 5.30 6.28 0.01
C ASP A 114 5.35 7.81 -0.10
N LEU A 115 4.21 8.45 0.14
CA LEU A 115 4.03 9.89 0.15
C LEU A 115 3.45 10.34 1.49
N PRO A 116 4.24 11.03 2.33
CA PRO A 116 3.73 11.69 3.52
C PRO A 116 2.79 12.85 3.16
N LEU A 117 1.56 12.80 3.68
CA LEU A 117 0.54 13.82 3.60
C LEU A 117 0.55 14.60 4.91
N GLN A 118 1.42 15.63 5.00
CA GLN A 118 1.78 16.29 6.27
C GLN A 118 0.57 16.74 7.12
N SER A 119 -0.46 17.28 6.47
CA SER A 119 -1.68 17.78 7.14
C SER A 119 -2.83 16.76 7.19
N GLY A 120 -2.56 15.52 6.77
CA GLY A 120 -3.58 14.54 6.43
C GLY A 120 -4.32 14.89 5.15
N ILE A 121 -5.40 14.15 4.84
CA ILE A 121 -6.29 14.49 3.73
C ILE A 121 -7.32 15.54 4.16
N TYR A 122 -7.78 16.34 3.21
CA TYR A 122 -8.80 17.38 3.44
C TYR A 122 -9.70 17.52 2.22
N ASN A 123 -10.85 18.17 2.40
CA ASN A 123 -11.80 18.40 1.31
C ASN A 123 -11.16 19.17 0.16
N LYS A 124 -11.45 18.74 -1.07
CA LYS A 124 -10.86 19.25 -2.32
C LYS A 124 -9.40 18.87 -2.56
N MET A 125 -8.77 18.06 -1.70
CA MET A 125 -7.46 17.49 -2.01
C MET A 125 -7.61 16.47 -3.14
N LEU A 126 -6.96 16.71 -4.27
CA LEU A 126 -6.89 15.80 -5.40
C LEU A 126 -5.49 15.20 -5.50
N ILE A 127 -5.43 13.87 -5.51
CA ILE A 127 -4.21 13.10 -5.76
C ILE A 127 -4.29 12.54 -7.18
N THR A 128 -3.28 12.81 -8.00
CA THR A 128 -3.13 12.23 -9.34
C THR A 128 -1.92 11.31 -9.37
N ILE A 129 -2.13 10.04 -9.68
CA ILE A 129 -1.10 9.00 -9.83
C ILE A 129 -1.08 8.58 -11.30
N ALA A 130 0.03 8.78 -11.99
CA ALA A 130 0.23 8.33 -13.36
C ALA A 130 1.36 7.30 -13.43
N GLY A 131 1.20 6.34 -14.34
CA GLY A 131 2.13 5.23 -14.46
C GLY A 131 1.75 4.26 -15.56
N GLU A 132 2.40 3.10 -15.57
CA GLU A 132 2.09 1.98 -16.46
C GLU A 132 1.81 0.72 -15.64
N ILE A 133 0.81 -0.05 -16.07
CA ILE A 133 0.57 -1.39 -15.52
C ILE A 133 1.61 -2.35 -16.10
N LYS A 134 2.29 -3.15 -15.27
CA LYS A 134 3.25 -4.14 -15.76
C LYS A 134 2.55 -5.20 -16.62
N LEU A 135 3.25 -5.76 -17.61
CA LEU A 135 2.69 -6.69 -18.61
C LEU A 135 2.02 -7.94 -18.00
N ASN A 136 2.57 -8.45 -16.90
CA ASN A 136 2.07 -9.65 -16.21
C ASN A 136 1.46 -9.30 -14.84
N ALA A 137 0.80 -8.14 -14.75
CA ALA A 137 0.26 -7.65 -13.48
C ALA A 137 -0.77 -8.62 -12.89
N ASN A 138 -0.57 -8.97 -11.62
CA ASN A 138 -1.55 -9.69 -10.81
C ASN A 138 -2.44 -8.69 -10.07
N ASN A 139 -1.82 -7.72 -9.38
CA ASN A 139 -2.53 -6.65 -8.71
C ASN A 139 -1.61 -5.46 -8.42
N PHE A 140 -2.22 -4.32 -8.13
CA PHE A 140 -1.53 -3.24 -7.43
C PHE A 140 -2.43 -2.67 -6.34
N THR A 141 -1.84 -1.89 -5.44
CA THR A 141 -2.55 -1.34 -4.29
C THR A 141 -2.20 0.13 -4.14
N VAL A 142 -3.22 0.92 -3.79
CA VAL A 142 -3.10 2.26 -3.26
C VAL A 142 -3.74 2.28 -1.87
N ASN A 143 -2.98 2.66 -0.84
CA ASN A 143 -3.50 2.79 0.53
C ASN A 143 -3.39 4.22 1.01
N PHE A 144 -4.44 4.70 1.66
CA PHE A 144 -4.42 5.86 2.55
C PHE A 144 -4.44 5.37 3.99
N LYS A 145 -3.46 5.79 4.80
CA LYS A 145 -3.24 5.25 6.15
C LYS A 145 -3.34 6.32 7.23
N ARG A 146 -3.86 5.89 8.39
CA ARG A 146 -3.83 6.62 9.68
C ARG A 146 -3.03 5.78 10.67
N GLY A 147 -1.73 6.03 10.77
CA GLY A 147 -0.83 5.20 11.57
C GLY A 147 -0.81 3.75 11.07
N SER A 148 -1.24 2.80 11.92
CA SER A 148 -1.35 1.39 11.56
C SER A 148 -2.62 1.03 10.78
N ASP A 149 -3.65 1.89 10.81
CA ASP A 149 -4.91 1.65 10.13
C ASP A 149 -4.81 2.04 8.64
N ILE A 150 -5.60 1.36 7.80
CA ILE A 150 -5.80 1.73 6.40
C ILE A 150 -7.20 2.32 6.27
N ALA A 151 -7.27 3.64 6.11
CA ALA A 151 -8.53 4.37 5.92
C ALA A 151 -9.20 3.99 4.60
N PHE A 152 -8.41 3.87 3.53
CA PHE A 152 -8.88 3.45 2.22
C PHE A 152 -7.83 2.58 1.54
N HIS A 153 -8.20 1.33 1.30
CA HIS A 153 -7.45 0.35 0.52
C HIS A 153 -8.14 0.24 -0.84
N LEU A 154 -7.41 0.53 -1.92
CA LEU A 154 -7.86 0.36 -3.29
C LEU A 154 -6.96 -0.68 -3.95
N ASN A 155 -7.53 -1.83 -4.32
CA ASN A 155 -6.76 -2.95 -4.84
C ASN A 155 -7.35 -3.53 -6.13
N PRO A 156 -6.94 -3.00 -7.30
CA PRO A 156 -7.23 -3.62 -8.58
C PRO A 156 -6.50 -4.96 -8.71
N ARG A 157 -7.28 -6.02 -8.93
CA ARG A 157 -6.83 -7.39 -9.16
C ARG A 157 -7.19 -7.78 -10.59
N PHE A 158 -6.18 -8.14 -11.37
CA PHE A 158 -6.33 -8.48 -12.79
C PHE A 158 -6.84 -9.91 -12.99
N ASN A 159 -6.72 -10.76 -11.98
CA ASN A 159 -7.28 -12.11 -11.99
C ASN A 159 -7.60 -12.60 -10.57
N GLU A 160 -8.89 -12.66 -10.23
CA GLU A 160 -9.44 -13.34 -9.06
C GLU A 160 -10.48 -14.35 -9.54
N GLY A 161 -10.06 -15.62 -9.67
CA GLY A 161 -10.94 -16.69 -10.17
C GLY A 161 -11.40 -16.48 -11.63
N GLY A 162 -10.54 -15.94 -12.48
CA GLY A 162 -10.85 -15.64 -13.89
C GLY A 162 -11.60 -14.32 -14.11
N ARG A 163 -11.77 -13.50 -13.07
CA ARG A 163 -12.44 -12.21 -13.14
C ARG A 163 -11.51 -11.07 -12.73
N GLN A 164 -11.68 -9.92 -13.37
CA GLN A 164 -11.08 -8.68 -12.93
C GLN A 164 -11.98 -8.02 -11.88
N VAL A 165 -11.39 -7.51 -10.80
CA VAL A 165 -12.13 -6.85 -9.72
C VAL A 165 -11.28 -5.77 -9.08
N ILE A 166 -11.92 -4.69 -8.59
CA ILE A 166 -11.27 -3.74 -7.70
C ILE A 166 -11.91 -3.88 -6.33
N VAL A 167 -11.11 -4.36 -5.38
CA VAL A 167 -11.52 -4.47 -3.98
C VAL A 167 -11.25 -3.14 -3.28
N ARG A 168 -12.27 -2.60 -2.61
CA ARG A 168 -12.12 -1.45 -1.72
C ARG A 168 -12.48 -1.84 -0.31
N ASN A 169 -11.67 -1.42 0.65
CA ASN A 169 -11.92 -1.72 2.06
C ASN A 169 -11.17 -0.75 2.98
N SER A 170 -11.37 -0.91 4.28
CA SER A 170 -10.58 -0.29 5.34
C SER A 170 -10.08 -1.38 6.28
N MET A 171 -8.88 -1.20 6.83
CA MET A 171 -8.36 -2.02 7.92
C MET A 171 -8.28 -1.14 9.17
N ILE A 172 -9.01 -1.51 10.22
CA ILE A 172 -9.06 -0.74 11.49
C ILE A 172 -8.75 -1.71 12.63
N GLY A 173 -7.75 -1.38 13.45
CA GLY A 173 -7.35 -2.26 14.55
C GLY A 173 -6.89 -3.64 14.06
N ASN A 174 -6.17 -3.69 12.93
CA ASN A 174 -5.69 -4.91 12.28
C ASN A 174 -6.80 -5.86 11.77
N GLN A 175 -8.03 -5.35 11.58
CA GLN A 175 -9.15 -6.10 11.04
C GLN A 175 -9.66 -5.47 9.75
N TRP A 176 -9.76 -6.27 8.70
CA TRP A 176 -10.42 -5.86 7.45
C TRP A 176 -11.93 -5.75 7.67
N GLY A 177 -12.53 -4.65 7.20
CA GLY A 177 -13.97 -4.47 7.20
C GLY A 177 -14.68 -5.22 6.06
N ARG A 178 -15.91 -4.81 5.77
CA ARG A 178 -16.67 -5.29 4.61
C ARG A 178 -16.05 -4.78 3.31
N GLU A 179 -15.80 -5.68 2.36
CA GLU A 179 -15.32 -5.30 1.03
C GLU A 179 -16.43 -4.66 0.19
N GLU A 180 -16.06 -3.69 -0.63
CA GLU A 180 -16.88 -3.14 -1.70
C GLU A 180 -16.25 -3.52 -3.03
N ARG A 181 -17.06 -4.11 -3.93
CA ARG A 181 -16.58 -4.77 -5.14
C ARG A 181 -17.37 -4.40 -6.40
N GLU A 182 -18.60 -3.87 -6.28
CA GLU A 182 -19.39 -3.46 -7.44
C GLU A 182 -18.70 -2.30 -8.17
N LEU A 183 -18.66 -2.36 -9.51
CA LEU A 183 -18.04 -1.39 -10.40
C LEU A 183 -18.76 -1.39 -11.75
N PRO A 184 -18.78 -0.26 -12.48
CA PRO A 184 -19.28 -0.22 -13.85
C PRO A 184 -18.34 -0.93 -14.84
N SER A 185 -17.02 -0.90 -14.61
CA SER A 185 -16.02 -1.51 -15.48
C SER A 185 -14.66 -1.66 -14.76
N PHE A 186 -13.72 -2.40 -15.36
CA PHE A 186 -12.32 -2.49 -14.92
C PHE A 186 -11.41 -1.75 -15.92
N PRO A 187 -10.90 -0.55 -15.58
CA PRO A 187 -10.26 0.34 -16.56
C PRO A 187 -8.75 0.13 -16.75
N PHE A 188 -8.13 -0.79 -16.01
CA PHE A 188 -6.69 -1.02 -16.07
C PHE A 188 -6.34 -2.14 -17.06
N VAL A 189 -5.32 -1.92 -17.88
CA VAL A 189 -4.89 -2.88 -18.91
C VAL A 189 -3.38 -3.14 -18.75
N PRO A 190 -2.93 -4.40 -18.65
CA PRO A 190 -1.51 -4.72 -18.59
C PRO A 190 -0.71 -4.16 -19.79
N GLY A 191 0.46 -3.59 -19.52
CA GLY A 191 1.33 -2.94 -20.52
C GLY A 191 0.78 -1.62 -21.07
N LYS A 192 -0.20 -1.01 -20.39
CA LYS A 192 -0.78 0.28 -20.79
C LYS A 192 -0.62 1.34 -19.70
N PRO A 193 -0.48 2.61 -20.11
CA PRO A 193 -0.46 3.72 -19.16
C PRO A 193 -1.83 3.88 -18.49
N PHE A 194 -1.82 4.42 -17.28
CA PHE A 194 -3.02 4.83 -16.56
C PHE A 194 -2.81 6.20 -15.92
N GLU A 195 -3.91 6.93 -15.76
CA GLU A 195 -4.01 8.08 -14.86
C GLU A 195 -5.12 7.80 -13.85
N LEU A 196 -4.77 7.69 -12.57
CA LEU A 196 -5.66 7.49 -11.45
C LEU A 196 -5.79 8.80 -10.67
N LYS A 197 -7.02 9.27 -10.49
CA LYS A 197 -7.36 10.47 -9.73
C LYS A 197 -8.22 10.12 -8.54
N ILE A 198 -7.82 10.59 -7.37
CA ILE A 198 -8.51 10.37 -6.10
C ILE A 198 -8.77 11.74 -5.47
N LEU A 199 -10.02 12.18 -5.55
CA LEU A 199 -10.49 13.38 -4.88
C LEU A 199 -10.96 13.02 -3.47
N CYS A 200 -10.35 13.65 -2.47
CA CYS A 200 -10.82 13.59 -1.09
C CYS A 200 -11.88 14.66 -0.86
N THR A 201 -13.06 14.26 -0.41
CA THR A 201 -14.12 15.17 0.05
C THR A 201 -14.32 15.04 1.57
N ASP A 202 -15.22 15.84 2.13
CA ASP A 202 -15.62 15.70 3.55
C ASP A 202 -16.30 14.35 3.86
N THR A 203 -16.85 13.66 2.86
CA THR A 203 -17.69 12.47 3.04
C THR A 203 -17.12 11.20 2.44
N GLU A 204 -16.32 11.29 1.38
CA GLU A 204 -15.84 10.14 0.64
C GLU A 204 -14.57 10.41 -0.17
N PHE A 205 -13.98 9.32 -0.66
CA PHE A 205 -13.03 9.36 -1.76
C PHE A 205 -13.80 9.18 -3.08
N LYS A 206 -13.60 10.08 -4.03
CA LYS A 206 -14.09 9.92 -5.41
C LYS A 206 -12.94 9.53 -6.32
N VAL A 207 -13.12 8.46 -7.08
CA VAL A 207 -12.05 7.88 -7.89
C VAL A 207 -12.43 7.92 -9.36
N ALA A 208 -11.52 8.45 -10.18
CA ALA A 208 -11.60 8.43 -11.62
C ALA A 208 -10.33 7.79 -12.22
N VAL A 209 -10.49 7.09 -13.33
CA VAL A 209 -9.38 6.51 -14.09
C VAL A 209 -9.51 6.94 -15.55
N ASN A 210 -8.42 7.43 -16.14
CA ASN A 210 -8.38 7.86 -17.54
C ASN A 210 -9.54 8.81 -17.90
N LYS A 211 -9.75 9.84 -17.06
CA LYS A 211 -10.78 10.90 -17.18
C LYS A 211 -12.24 10.43 -16.98
N SER A 212 -12.47 9.15 -16.69
CA SER A 212 -13.82 8.63 -16.43
C SER A 212 -14.00 8.33 -14.95
N HIS A 213 -15.11 8.76 -14.37
CA HIS A 213 -15.49 8.38 -13.02
C HIS A 213 -15.66 6.87 -12.92
N LEU A 214 -15.18 6.31 -11.82
CA LEU A 214 -15.18 4.87 -11.60
C LEU A 214 -15.98 4.46 -10.37
N LEU A 215 -15.73 5.10 -9.23
CA LEU A 215 -16.36 4.75 -7.96
C LEU A 215 -16.27 5.87 -6.92
N GLU A 216 -17.07 5.71 -5.87
CA GLU A 216 -17.00 6.48 -4.63
C GLU A 216 -16.79 5.51 -3.45
N TYR A 217 -16.06 5.93 -2.42
CA TYR A 217 -15.82 5.14 -1.21
C TYR A 217 -16.00 6.02 0.03
N LYS A 218 -17.08 5.78 0.79
CA LYS A 218 -17.43 6.58 1.96
C LYS A 218 -16.38 6.43 3.08
N HIS A 219 -16.07 7.55 3.74
CA HIS A 219 -15.11 7.57 4.83
C HIS A 219 -15.57 6.70 6.01
N ARG A 220 -14.82 5.63 6.27
CA ARG A 220 -14.98 4.80 7.48
C ARG A 220 -14.15 5.34 8.66
N ILE A 221 -13.05 6.01 8.37
CA ILE A 221 -12.25 6.80 9.31
C ILE A 221 -12.52 8.27 9.03
N ARG A 222 -12.93 9.05 10.04
CA ARG A 222 -13.40 10.44 9.85
C ARG A 222 -12.40 11.51 10.29
N GLU A 223 -11.34 11.11 10.99
CA GLU A 223 -10.23 11.99 11.36
C GLU A 223 -9.32 12.20 10.14
N LEU A 224 -9.83 12.88 9.12
CA LEU A 224 -9.18 13.05 7.81
C LEU A 224 -7.77 13.64 7.93
N ASN A 225 -7.60 14.59 8.85
CA ASN A 225 -6.33 15.23 9.19
C ASN A 225 -5.29 14.27 9.83
N GLN A 226 -5.69 13.05 10.18
CA GLN A 226 -4.82 11.98 10.69
C GLN A 226 -4.48 10.92 9.63
N ILE A 227 -5.10 10.97 8.44
CA ILE A 227 -4.78 10.09 7.32
C ILE A 227 -3.56 10.66 6.59
N ARG A 228 -2.36 10.32 7.06
CA ARG A 228 -1.11 11.03 6.75
C ARG A 228 -0.17 10.31 5.80
N ASP A 229 -0.51 9.12 5.33
CA ASP A 229 0.36 8.39 4.42
C ASP A 229 -0.43 7.84 3.24
N LEU A 230 0.07 8.11 2.04
CA LEU A 230 -0.32 7.44 0.81
C LEU A 230 0.78 6.45 0.43
N SER A 231 0.45 5.17 0.21
CA SER A 231 1.40 4.18 -0.29
C SER A 231 0.89 3.54 -1.57
N VAL A 232 1.75 3.37 -2.57
CA VAL A 232 1.48 2.67 -3.83
C VAL A 232 2.46 1.52 -3.98
N TYR A 233 1.95 0.30 -4.18
CA TYR A 233 2.78 -0.89 -4.38
C TYR A 233 2.13 -1.92 -5.30
N GLY A 234 2.90 -2.92 -5.72
CA GLY A 234 2.47 -3.99 -6.62
C GLY A 234 2.92 -3.77 -8.05
N ASP A 235 2.10 -4.23 -9.00
CA ASP A 235 2.51 -4.44 -10.38
C ASP A 235 2.35 -3.22 -11.30
N VAL A 236 2.90 -2.10 -10.87
CA VAL A 236 2.91 -0.83 -11.62
C VAL A 236 4.30 -0.19 -11.65
N THR A 237 4.54 0.68 -12.62
CA THR A 237 5.58 1.72 -12.59
C THR A 237 4.91 3.07 -12.38
N LEU A 238 5.64 4.05 -11.84
CA LEU A 238 5.12 5.39 -11.60
C LEU A 238 5.89 6.40 -12.44
N SER A 239 5.16 7.26 -13.14
CA SER A 239 5.71 8.41 -13.87
C SER A 239 5.53 9.72 -13.10
N SER A 240 4.42 9.87 -12.38
CA SER A 240 4.18 11.00 -11.48
C SER A 240 3.21 10.66 -10.35
N VAL A 241 3.38 11.35 -9.23
CA VAL A 241 2.38 11.42 -8.15
C VAL A 241 2.28 12.88 -7.73
N ASN A 242 1.14 13.51 -8.00
CA ASN A 242 0.90 14.93 -7.75
C ASN A 242 -0.24 15.09 -6.73
N VAL A 243 -0.13 16.12 -5.90
CA VAL A 243 -1.18 16.53 -4.96
C VAL A 243 -1.52 17.97 -5.23
N GLU A 244 -2.80 18.26 -5.39
CA GLU A 244 -3.32 19.59 -5.63
C GLU A 244 -4.58 19.84 -4.79
N THR A 245 -4.92 21.11 -4.60
CA THR A 245 -6.19 21.51 -3.99
C THR A 245 -7.04 22.11 -5.07
N LEU A 246 -8.21 21.53 -5.33
CA LEU A 246 -9.18 22.12 -6.24
C LEU A 246 -9.74 23.40 -5.61
N GLN A 247 -9.93 24.45 -6.44
CA GLN A 247 -10.49 25.73 -6.01
C GLN A 247 -12.02 25.64 -5.87
#